data_AF-A0A7W7NQW3-F1
#
_entry.id   AF-A0A7W7NQW3-F1
#
_cell.length_a   1.000
_cell.length_b   1.000
_cell.length_c   1.000
_cell.angle_alpha   90.00
_cell.angle_beta   90.00
_cell.angle_gamma   90.00
#
_symmetry.space_group_name_H-M   'P 1'
#
loop_
_entity.id
_entity.type
_entity.pdbx_description
1 polymer ?
#
loop_
_entity_poly.entity_id
_entity_poly.type
_entity_poly.pdbx_seq_one_letter_code
_entity_poly.pdbx_strand_id
1 'polypeptide(L)'
;MARRPRQNDSEALRQGLIDLLTNFEHHLRNSGLRDQVRALVPAHKQLQDLGSSLVPHGAQLSARERILAYLRAFPRQVIDGDELMIVAGISEYARRLRELRVEEGWPILSGMTAREQREADEDGGNALDLPPAMRPDQYMLQEDRQDRDAAHRWNMANQIRKSDAGVRDKLLRFFRANVGKPITSEELRYVAGNVSEWARRTRELRTEDGWPVVTRTSGDPSLPVGVYVLMRDEQAPAHDRHIPEIVRREVMRRDNWSCRWKGCGWPHGFPETDHRYLEAHHIKQHAHGGANTADNLVTLCNLHHDETHRTGVLDIEPL
;
A
#
# COMPACT_ATOMS: atom_id res chain seq x y z
N MET A 1 -22.68 -5.53 -20.62
CA MET A 1 -21.31 -5.53 -21.17
C MET A 1 -20.97 -4.12 -21.63
N ALA A 2 -19.77 -3.62 -21.31
CA ALA A 2 -19.34 -2.30 -21.78
C ALA A 2 -19.20 -2.29 -23.31
N ARG A 3 -19.60 -1.20 -23.96
CA ARG A 3 -19.48 -1.00 -25.41
C ARG A 3 -17.99 -1.00 -25.78
N ARG A 4 -17.61 -1.74 -26.83
CA ARG A 4 -16.25 -1.65 -27.40
C ARG A 4 -16.16 -0.45 -28.35
N PRO A 5 -15.05 0.29 -28.35
CA PRO A 5 -14.83 1.38 -29.30
C PRO A 5 -14.97 0.90 -30.74
N ARG A 6 -15.60 1.71 -31.60
CA ARG A 6 -15.89 1.34 -32.99
C ARG A 6 -14.79 1.75 -33.98
N GLN A 7 -13.92 2.67 -33.59
CA GLN A 7 -12.91 3.30 -34.45
C GLN A 7 -11.66 3.62 -33.62
N ASN A 8 -10.48 3.45 -34.22
CA ASN A 8 -9.18 3.66 -33.55
C ASN A 8 -8.54 5.01 -33.89
N ASP A 9 -9.13 5.75 -34.84
CA ASP A 9 -8.60 7.04 -35.28
C ASP A 9 -9.12 8.14 -34.36
N SER A 10 -8.26 8.56 -33.43
CA SER A 10 -8.55 9.63 -32.47
C SER A 10 -8.94 10.94 -33.16
N GLU A 11 -8.38 11.22 -34.34
CA GLU A 11 -8.66 12.48 -35.05
C GLU A 11 -10.04 12.46 -35.69
N ALA A 12 -10.42 11.35 -36.31
CA ALA A 12 -11.78 11.17 -36.82
C ALA A 12 -12.84 11.23 -35.69
N LEU A 13 -12.54 10.64 -34.53
CA LEU A 13 -13.40 10.70 -33.35
C LEU A 13 -13.52 12.13 -32.81
N ARG A 14 -12.41 12.88 -32.75
CA ARG A 14 -12.39 14.30 -32.38
C ARG A 14 -13.26 15.13 -33.32
N GLN A 15 -13.11 14.95 -34.64
CA GLN A 15 -13.86 15.71 -35.62
C GLN A 15 -15.37 15.48 -35.51
N GLY A 16 -15.82 14.22 -35.43
CA GLY A 16 -17.25 13.98 -35.28
C GLY A 16 -17.83 14.43 -33.94
N LEU A 17 -17.01 14.53 -32.88
CA LEU A 17 -17.46 15.11 -31.60
C LEU A 17 -17.72 16.61 -31.75
N ILE A 18 -16.84 17.32 -32.47
CA ILE A 18 -17.04 18.73 -32.80
C ILE A 18 -18.34 18.90 -33.59
N ASP A 19 -18.55 18.09 -34.62
CA ASP A 19 -19.75 18.18 -35.45
C ASP A 19 -21.03 17.97 -34.63
N LEU A 20 -21.03 17.00 -33.70
CA LEU A 20 -22.16 16.77 -32.79
C LEU A 20 -22.42 17.98 -31.87
N LEU A 21 -21.37 18.58 -31.32
CA LEU A 21 -21.49 19.72 -30.40
C LEU A 21 -21.88 21.00 -31.13
N THR A 22 -21.36 21.26 -32.33
CA THR A 22 -21.78 22.38 -33.17
C THR A 22 -23.26 22.30 -33.51
N ASN A 23 -23.75 21.11 -33.87
CA ASN A 23 -25.17 20.90 -34.19
C ASN A 23 -26.10 20.94 -32.96
N PHE A 24 -25.55 20.84 -31.74
CA PHE A 24 -26.33 20.84 -30.51
C PHE A 24 -27.03 22.18 -30.23
N GLU A 25 -26.53 23.29 -30.79
CA GLU A 25 -27.18 24.61 -30.69
C GLU A 25 -28.64 24.59 -31.18
N HIS A 26 -28.94 23.80 -32.22
CA HIS A 26 -30.30 23.65 -32.73
C HIS A 26 -31.22 22.99 -31.70
N HIS A 27 -30.73 21.98 -30.97
CA HIS A 27 -31.50 21.31 -29.92
C HIS A 27 -31.78 22.22 -28.72
N LEU A 28 -30.84 23.11 -28.36
CA LEU A 28 -31.03 24.09 -27.30
C LEU A 28 -32.19 25.05 -27.60
N ARG A 29 -32.37 25.44 -28.86
CA ARG A 29 -33.40 26.40 -29.27
C ARG A 29 -34.75 25.76 -29.59
N ASN A 30 -34.75 24.55 -30.14
CA ASN A 30 -35.92 24.00 -30.84
C ASN A 30 -36.42 22.66 -30.28
N SER A 31 -35.85 22.15 -29.18
CA SER A 31 -36.23 20.84 -28.61
C SER A 31 -36.56 20.93 -27.12
N GLY A 32 -37.37 19.99 -26.63
CA GLY A 32 -37.66 19.86 -25.21
C GLY A 32 -36.51 19.24 -24.41
N LEU A 33 -36.54 19.38 -23.08
CA LEU A 33 -35.48 18.94 -22.16
C LEU A 33 -35.00 17.49 -22.41
N ARG A 34 -35.94 16.54 -22.56
CA ARG A 34 -35.58 15.12 -22.77
C ARG A 34 -34.82 14.91 -24.08
N ASP A 35 -35.19 15.61 -25.14
CA ASP A 35 -34.55 15.48 -26.45
C ASP A 35 -33.18 16.13 -26.47
N GLN A 36 -33.00 17.24 -25.77
CA GLN A 36 -31.67 17.84 -25.52
C GLN A 36 -30.74 16.84 -24.81
N VAL A 37 -31.19 16.20 -23.73
CA VAL A 37 -30.38 15.18 -23.04
C VAL A 37 -30.07 14.00 -23.97
N ARG A 38 -31.04 13.52 -24.75
CA ARG A 38 -30.82 12.41 -25.69
C ARG A 38 -29.84 12.77 -26.80
N ALA A 39 -29.84 14.02 -27.26
CA ALA A 39 -28.92 14.51 -28.28
C ALA A 39 -27.45 14.58 -27.79
N LEU A 40 -27.21 14.63 -26.47
CA LEU A 40 -25.86 14.52 -25.90
C LEU A 40 -25.35 13.07 -25.79
N VAL A 41 -26.23 12.07 -25.86
CA VAL A 41 -25.82 10.65 -25.72
C VAL A 41 -24.82 10.22 -26.80
N PRO A 42 -24.98 10.56 -28.10
CA PRO A 42 -23.95 10.31 -29.11
C PRO A 42 -22.62 11.01 -28.82
N ALA A 43 -22.65 12.27 -28.38
CA ALA A 43 -21.43 13.03 -28.04
C ALA A 43 -20.67 12.38 -26.88
N HIS A 44 -21.38 11.99 -25.82
CA HIS A 44 -20.78 11.26 -24.69
C HIS A 44 -20.18 9.92 -25.12
N LYS A 45 -20.89 9.16 -25.96
CA LYS A 45 -20.41 7.90 -26.54
C LYS A 45 -19.15 8.07 -27.39
N GLN A 46 -19.05 9.18 -28.11
CA GLN A 46 -17.91 9.49 -28.95
C GLN A 46 -16.71 9.96 -28.14
N LEU A 47 -16.95 10.71 -27.05
CA LEU A 47 -15.92 11.06 -26.08
C LEU A 47 -15.32 9.82 -25.38
N GLN A 48 -16.16 8.85 -25.01
CA GLN A 48 -15.69 7.56 -24.47
C GLN A 48 -14.81 6.78 -25.46
N ASP A 49 -15.23 6.74 -26.72
CA ASP A 49 -14.46 6.08 -27.80
C ASP A 49 -13.12 6.81 -28.02
N LEU A 50 -13.13 8.16 -28.00
CA LEU A 50 -11.93 9.00 -28.10
C LEU A 50 -10.95 8.72 -26.96
N GLY A 51 -11.39 8.79 -25.71
CA GLY A 51 -10.53 8.50 -24.55
C GLY A 51 -9.93 7.09 -24.61
N SER A 52 -10.73 6.10 -25.01
CA SER A 52 -10.27 4.72 -25.18
C SER A 52 -9.24 4.55 -26.30
N SER A 53 -9.28 5.38 -27.33
CA SER A 53 -8.35 5.34 -28.48
C SER A 53 -6.98 5.95 -28.19
N LEU A 54 -6.85 6.75 -27.11
CA LEU A 54 -5.57 7.38 -26.72
C LEU A 54 -4.53 6.37 -26.21
N VAL A 55 -4.98 5.23 -25.67
CA VAL A 55 -4.09 4.14 -25.26
C VAL A 55 -3.66 3.36 -26.50
N PRO A 56 -2.37 3.02 -26.67
CA PRO A 56 -1.93 2.14 -27.76
C PRO A 56 -2.74 0.84 -27.78
N HIS A 57 -3.34 0.51 -28.92
CA HIS A 57 -4.25 -0.65 -29.07
C HIS A 57 -5.50 -0.61 -28.15
N GLY A 58 -5.80 0.53 -27.53
CA GLY A 58 -6.81 0.67 -26.49
C GLY A 58 -8.22 0.28 -26.90
N ALA A 59 -8.55 0.43 -28.18
CA ALA A 59 -9.84 0.00 -28.73
C ALA A 59 -10.03 -1.53 -28.76
N GLN A 60 -8.94 -2.30 -28.81
CA GLN A 60 -8.99 -3.77 -28.72
C GLN A 60 -9.02 -4.26 -27.26
N LEU A 61 -8.56 -3.43 -26.33
CA LEU A 61 -8.50 -3.73 -24.91
C LEU A 61 -9.86 -3.59 -24.23
N SER A 62 -10.05 -4.31 -23.13
CA SER A 62 -11.11 -4.03 -22.17
C SER A 62 -10.83 -2.75 -21.38
N ALA A 63 -11.85 -2.20 -20.72
CA ALA A 63 -11.66 -1.04 -19.83
C ALA A 63 -10.62 -1.31 -18.73
N ARG A 64 -10.57 -2.54 -18.22
CA ARG A 64 -9.60 -2.96 -17.20
C ARG A 64 -8.17 -2.98 -17.74
N GLU A 65 -7.98 -3.58 -18.92
CA GLU A 65 -6.67 -3.61 -19.59
C GLU A 65 -6.19 -2.21 -19.99
N ARG A 66 -7.08 -1.30 -20.40
CA ARG A 66 -6.73 0.10 -20.68
C ARG A 66 -6.23 0.82 -19.42
N ILE A 67 -6.94 0.68 -18.29
CA ILE A 67 -6.51 1.25 -17.00
C ILE A 67 -5.12 0.73 -16.65
N LEU A 68 -4.91 -0.59 -16.74
CA LEU A 68 -3.62 -1.19 -16.42
C LEU A 68 -2.51 -0.67 -17.36
N ALA A 69 -2.75 -0.64 -18.67
CA ALA A 69 -1.77 -0.13 -19.63
C ALA A 69 -1.38 1.32 -19.34
N TYR A 70 -2.33 2.17 -18.98
CA TYR A 70 -2.07 3.57 -18.61
C TYR A 70 -1.27 3.68 -17.31
N LEU A 71 -1.65 2.96 -16.25
CA LEU A 71 -0.90 2.94 -14.98
C LEU A 71 0.54 2.45 -15.18
N ARG A 72 0.76 1.44 -16.04
CA ARG A 72 2.09 0.90 -16.35
C ARG A 72 2.95 1.83 -17.19
N ALA A 73 2.34 2.74 -17.96
CA ALA A 73 3.06 3.79 -18.66
C ALA A 73 3.58 4.88 -17.71
N PHE A 74 2.95 5.03 -16.53
CA PHE A 74 3.27 6.06 -15.54
C PHE A 74 3.49 5.49 -14.13
N PRO A 75 4.44 4.54 -13.94
CA PRO A 75 4.68 3.95 -12.63
C PRO A 75 5.16 5.01 -11.63
N ARG A 76 4.69 4.91 -10.38
CA ARG A 76 4.95 5.86 -9.27
C ARG A 76 4.48 7.29 -9.50
N GLN A 77 3.62 7.53 -10.50
CA GLN A 77 2.96 8.81 -10.69
C GLN A 77 1.54 8.76 -10.14
N VAL A 78 1.10 9.87 -9.56
CA VAL A 78 -0.26 10.04 -9.06
C VAL A 78 -1.17 10.33 -10.25
N ILE A 79 -2.18 9.49 -10.44
CA ILE A 79 -3.15 9.55 -11.54
C ILE A 79 -4.53 9.85 -10.96
N ASP A 80 -5.23 10.81 -11.55
CA ASP A 80 -6.58 11.19 -11.16
C ASP A 80 -7.63 10.16 -11.61
N GLY A 81 -8.68 9.99 -10.80
CA GLY A 81 -9.80 9.12 -11.14
C GLY A 81 -10.50 9.51 -12.44
N ASP A 82 -10.56 10.80 -12.75
CA ASP A 82 -11.12 11.31 -14.01
C ASP A 82 -10.27 10.92 -15.23
N GLU A 83 -8.94 10.90 -15.11
CA GLU A 83 -8.07 10.39 -16.16
C GLU A 83 -8.38 8.91 -16.44
N LEU A 84 -8.52 8.12 -15.37
CA LEU A 84 -8.86 6.70 -15.49
C LEU A 84 -10.26 6.49 -16.08
N MET A 85 -11.23 7.35 -15.76
CA MET A 85 -12.55 7.33 -16.38
C MET A 85 -12.47 7.53 -17.90
N ILE A 86 -11.68 8.51 -18.35
CA ILE A 86 -11.50 8.85 -19.76
C ILE A 86 -10.80 7.70 -20.49
N VAL A 87 -9.69 7.21 -19.94
CA VAL A 87 -8.91 6.10 -20.50
C VAL A 87 -9.73 4.80 -20.54
N ALA A 88 -10.46 4.50 -19.46
CA ALA A 88 -11.30 3.31 -19.40
C ALA A 88 -12.51 3.40 -20.35
N GLY A 89 -12.92 4.61 -20.74
CA GLY A 89 -14.14 4.86 -21.52
C GLY A 89 -15.42 4.48 -20.78
N ILE A 90 -15.38 4.44 -19.44
CA ILE A 90 -16.51 4.08 -18.58
C ILE A 90 -16.47 4.87 -17.27
N SER A 91 -17.63 5.19 -16.71
CA SER A 91 -17.74 5.81 -15.37
C SER A 91 -17.35 4.84 -14.24
N GLU A 92 -17.60 3.54 -14.41
CA GLU A 92 -17.34 2.48 -13.41
C GLU A 92 -15.87 2.02 -13.36
N TYR A 93 -14.92 2.93 -13.60
CA TYR A 93 -13.48 2.62 -13.61
C TYR A 93 -13.01 2.10 -12.24
N ALA A 94 -13.55 2.64 -11.14
CA ALA A 94 -13.17 2.26 -9.78
C ALA A 94 -13.43 0.77 -9.49
N ARG A 95 -14.45 0.16 -10.13
CA ARG A 95 -14.67 -1.29 -10.04
C ARG A 95 -13.58 -2.06 -10.78
N ARG A 96 -13.19 -1.64 -11.99
CA ARG A 96 -12.13 -2.30 -12.77
C ARG A 96 -10.78 -2.20 -12.09
N LEU A 97 -10.50 -1.06 -11.47
CA LEU A 97 -9.27 -0.83 -10.71
C LEU A 97 -9.19 -1.71 -9.46
N ARG A 98 -10.31 -1.92 -8.76
CA ARG A 98 -10.36 -2.90 -7.67
C ARG A 98 -10.05 -4.32 -8.13
N GLU A 99 -10.55 -4.75 -9.29
CA GLU A 99 -10.21 -6.07 -9.85
C GLU A 99 -8.71 -6.19 -10.13
N LEU A 100 -8.08 -5.17 -10.73
CA LEU A 100 -6.63 -5.15 -10.95
C LEU A 100 -5.84 -5.29 -9.64
N ARG A 101 -6.26 -4.55 -8.61
CA ARG A 101 -5.60 -4.55 -7.30
C ARG A 101 -5.76 -5.88 -6.57
N VAL A 102 -6.98 -6.40 -6.58
CA VAL A 102 -7.42 -7.44 -5.65
C VAL A 102 -7.39 -8.84 -6.28
N GLU A 103 -7.86 -8.96 -7.51
CA GLU A 103 -7.95 -10.24 -8.22
C GLU A 103 -6.68 -10.51 -9.03
N GLU A 104 -6.10 -9.46 -9.63
CA GLU A 104 -4.89 -9.59 -10.47
C GLU A 104 -3.59 -9.23 -9.75
N GLY A 105 -3.63 -8.71 -8.52
CA GLY A 105 -2.43 -8.50 -7.70
C GLY A 105 -1.52 -7.35 -8.14
N TRP A 106 -2.07 -6.32 -8.79
CA TRP A 106 -1.30 -5.12 -9.10
C TRP A 106 -1.20 -4.19 -7.87
N PRO A 107 0.00 -3.74 -7.49
CA PRO A 107 0.20 -2.90 -6.30
C PRO A 107 -0.23 -1.45 -6.57
N ILE A 108 -1.55 -1.24 -6.61
CA ILE A 108 -2.17 0.06 -6.90
C ILE A 108 -2.63 0.68 -5.59
N LEU A 109 -1.91 1.69 -5.11
CA LEU A 109 -2.27 2.47 -3.94
C LEU A 109 -3.40 3.45 -4.27
N SER A 110 -4.43 3.51 -3.43
CA SER A 110 -5.44 4.59 -3.47
C SER A 110 -5.09 5.74 -2.54
N GLY A 111 -5.53 6.94 -2.90
CA GLY A 111 -5.29 8.11 -2.07
C GLY A 111 -6.00 8.08 -0.73
N MET A 112 -7.12 7.36 -0.61
CA MET A 112 -7.74 7.08 0.70
C MET A 112 -6.80 6.31 1.63
N THR A 113 -6.22 5.20 1.17
CA THR A 113 -5.26 4.40 1.95
C THR A 113 -4.00 5.20 2.25
N ALA A 114 -3.48 5.95 1.27
CA ALA A 114 -2.32 6.80 1.44
C ALA A 114 -2.55 7.87 2.53
N ARG A 115 -3.73 8.52 2.51
CA ARG A 115 -4.09 9.53 3.51
C ARG A 115 -4.22 8.94 4.91
N GLU A 116 -4.99 7.85 5.07
CA GLU A 116 -5.16 7.17 6.36
C GLU A 116 -3.81 6.68 6.93
N GLN A 117 -2.91 6.19 6.08
CA GLN A 117 -1.57 5.77 6.50
C GLN A 117 -0.72 6.96 6.96
N ARG A 118 -0.78 8.11 6.27
CA ARG A 118 -0.07 9.33 6.67
C ARG A 118 -0.61 9.94 7.96
N GLU A 119 -1.94 9.93 8.14
CA GLU A 119 -2.59 10.42 9.35
C GLU A 119 -2.22 9.58 10.59
N ALA A 120 -1.97 8.28 10.40
CA ALA A 120 -1.51 7.40 11.47
C ALA A 120 0.01 7.47 11.74
N ASP A 121 0.79 8.10 10.86
CA ASP A 121 2.22 8.28 11.05
C ASP A 121 2.48 9.44 12.02
N GLU A 122 2.53 9.12 13.31
CA GLU A 122 3.02 10.03 14.35
C GLU A 122 4.53 9.84 14.58
N ASP A 123 5.17 8.93 13.82
CA ASP A 123 6.53 8.44 14.02
C ASP A 123 7.60 9.38 13.41
N GLY A 124 7.21 10.56 12.91
CA GLY A 124 8.14 11.58 12.42
C GLY A 124 9.09 11.05 11.34
N GLY A 125 8.61 10.15 10.47
CA GLY A 125 9.37 9.62 9.34
C GLY A 125 9.83 10.73 8.39
N ASN A 126 10.86 10.47 7.58
CA ASN A 126 11.16 11.38 6.47
C ASN A 126 9.97 11.36 5.51
N ALA A 127 9.62 12.51 4.92
CA ALA A 127 8.54 12.60 3.94
C ALA A 127 8.71 11.61 2.76
N LEU A 128 9.94 11.20 2.46
CA LEU A 128 10.28 10.20 1.45
C LEU A 128 9.87 8.76 1.80
N ASP A 129 9.70 8.45 3.10
CA ASP A 129 9.32 7.11 3.56
C ASP A 129 7.80 6.96 3.73
N LEU A 130 7.05 8.04 3.49
CA LEU A 130 5.60 8.08 3.54
C LEU A 130 4.99 8.00 2.14
N PRO A 131 3.75 7.49 2.04
CA PRO A 131 3.00 7.60 0.80
C PRO A 131 2.91 9.04 0.31
N PRO A 132 2.86 9.28 -1.01
CA PRO A 132 2.65 10.61 -1.55
C PRO A 132 1.33 11.20 -1.04
N ALA A 133 1.26 12.53 -0.97
CA ALA A 133 0.03 13.21 -0.61
C ALA A 133 -0.94 13.03 -1.77
N MET A 134 -2.07 12.37 -1.51
CA MET A 134 -3.04 11.99 -2.54
C MET A 134 -4.45 12.33 -2.07
N ARG A 135 -5.28 12.79 -2.99
CA ARG A 135 -6.71 12.95 -2.78
C ARG A 135 -7.42 11.59 -2.81
N PRO A 136 -8.61 11.44 -2.18
CA PRO A 136 -9.36 10.19 -2.15
C PRO A 136 -9.57 9.50 -3.51
N ASP A 137 -9.73 10.29 -4.57
CA ASP A 137 -10.01 9.88 -5.95
C ASP A 137 -8.75 9.59 -6.79
N GLN A 138 -7.56 9.67 -6.20
CA GLN A 138 -6.30 9.46 -6.88
C GLN A 138 -5.74 8.06 -6.65
N TYR A 139 -4.93 7.60 -7.61
CA TYR A 139 -4.34 6.26 -7.61
C TYR A 139 -2.88 6.31 -8.06
N MET A 140 -2.08 5.35 -7.61
CA MET A 140 -0.68 5.23 -8.03
C MET A 140 -0.28 3.76 -8.12
N LEU A 141 0.30 3.36 -9.24
CA LEU A 141 0.96 2.05 -9.37
C LEU A 141 2.34 2.13 -8.71
N GLN A 142 2.56 1.36 -7.64
CA GLN A 142 3.80 1.42 -6.86
C GLN A 142 4.97 0.76 -7.61
N GLU A 143 4.71 -0.38 -8.23
CA GLU A 143 5.67 -1.15 -9.04
C GLU A 143 5.00 -1.67 -10.30
N ASP A 144 5.71 -1.65 -11.44
CA ASP A 144 5.29 -2.37 -12.66
C ASP A 144 5.65 -3.87 -12.53
N ARG A 145 5.12 -4.50 -11.49
CA ARG A 145 5.31 -5.92 -11.23
C ARG A 145 4.06 -6.49 -10.58
N GLN A 146 3.54 -7.53 -11.21
CA GLN A 146 2.36 -8.24 -10.72
C GLN A 146 2.73 -9.18 -9.57
N ASP A 147 1.98 -9.14 -8.48
CA ASP A 147 2.05 -10.13 -7.41
C ASP A 147 1.14 -11.32 -7.75
N ARG A 148 1.76 -12.45 -8.12
CA ARG A 148 1.04 -13.66 -8.53
C ARG A 148 0.37 -14.38 -7.37
N ASP A 149 0.81 -14.14 -6.13
CA ASP A 149 0.25 -14.76 -4.93
C ASP A 149 -0.93 -13.96 -4.38
N ALA A 150 -1.15 -12.73 -4.86
CA ALA A 150 -2.21 -11.84 -4.38
C ALA A 150 -3.61 -12.45 -4.48
N ALA A 151 -3.92 -13.21 -5.54
CA ALA A 151 -5.23 -13.86 -5.68
C ALA A 151 -5.48 -14.88 -4.56
N HIS A 152 -4.46 -15.65 -4.18
CA HIS A 152 -4.55 -16.58 -3.05
C HIS A 152 -4.71 -15.81 -1.74
N ARG A 153 -3.89 -14.78 -1.51
CA ARG A 153 -3.98 -13.93 -0.31
C ARG A 153 -5.32 -13.22 -0.22
N TRP A 154 -5.92 -12.84 -1.34
CA TRP A 154 -7.23 -12.20 -1.37
C TRP A 154 -8.34 -13.11 -0.85
N ASN A 155 -8.37 -14.38 -1.26
CA ASN A 155 -9.37 -15.32 -0.77
C ASN A 155 -9.32 -15.43 0.76
N MET A 156 -8.12 -15.54 1.31
CA MET A 156 -7.87 -15.54 2.75
C MET A 156 -8.26 -14.21 3.40
N ALA A 157 -7.89 -13.08 2.81
CA ALA A 157 -8.26 -11.74 3.28
C ALA A 157 -9.79 -11.59 3.38
N ASN A 158 -10.53 -12.08 2.38
CA ASN A 158 -11.98 -12.05 2.34
C ASN A 158 -12.61 -12.91 3.43
N GLN A 159 -12.06 -14.10 3.72
CA GLN A 159 -12.50 -14.94 4.83
C GLN A 159 -12.27 -14.25 6.18
N ILE A 160 -11.08 -13.69 6.40
CA ILE A 160 -10.74 -12.98 7.64
C ILE A 160 -11.63 -11.75 7.82
N ARG A 161 -11.81 -10.94 6.77
CA ARG A 161 -12.67 -9.75 6.77
C ARG A 161 -14.09 -10.06 7.23
N LYS A 162 -14.64 -11.19 6.78
CA LYS A 162 -16.01 -11.65 7.08
C LYS A 162 -16.18 -12.26 8.47
N SER A 163 -15.09 -12.54 9.19
CA SER A 163 -15.18 -13.05 10.56
C SER A 163 -15.69 -11.99 11.54
N ASP A 164 -16.19 -12.42 12.70
CA ASP A 164 -16.68 -11.54 13.78
C ASP A 164 -15.56 -10.95 14.65
N ALA A 165 -14.29 -11.18 14.28
CA ALA A 165 -13.14 -10.68 15.02
C ALA A 165 -13.01 -9.15 14.94
N GLY A 166 -12.43 -8.54 15.97
CA GLY A 166 -12.08 -7.12 15.97
C GLY A 166 -11.04 -6.80 14.88
N VAL A 167 -10.91 -5.52 14.52
CA VAL A 167 -10.00 -5.07 13.44
C VAL A 167 -8.56 -5.50 13.69
N ARG A 168 -8.06 -5.31 14.91
CA ARG A 168 -6.69 -5.69 15.30
C ARG A 168 -6.47 -7.20 15.16
N ASP A 169 -7.40 -8.00 15.62
CA ASP A 169 -7.32 -9.47 15.51
C ASP A 169 -7.39 -9.95 14.06
N LYS A 170 -8.20 -9.29 13.22
CA LYS A 170 -8.26 -9.56 11.76
C LYS A 170 -6.90 -9.29 11.10
N LEU A 171 -6.31 -8.13 11.39
CA LEU A 171 -4.99 -7.76 10.89
C LEU A 171 -3.93 -8.77 11.33
N LEU A 172 -3.90 -9.12 12.62
CA LEU A 172 -2.96 -10.11 13.15
C LEU A 172 -3.13 -11.47 12.49
N ARG A 173 -4.36 -11.99 12.38
CA ARG A 173 -4.62 -13.27 11.67
C ARG A 173 -4.11 -13.24 10.24
N PHE A 174 -4.26 -12.11 9.54
CA PHE A 174 -3.79 -11.97 8.17
C PHE A 174 -2.26 -11.91 8.09
N PHE A 175 -1.59 -11.22 9.01
CA PHE A 175 -0.14 -11.23 9.12
C PHE A 175 0.42 -12.64 9.40
N ARG A 176 -0.14 -13.33 10.39
CA ARG A 176 0.29 -14.69 10.78
C ARG A 176 0.13 -15.70 9.65
N ALA A 177 -0.89 -15.54 8.82
CA ALA A 177 -1.08 -16.40 7.64
C ALA A 177 -0.15 -16.05 6.46
N ASN A 178 0.63 -14.98 6.56
CA ASN A 178 1.53 -14.45 5.54
C ASN A 178 2.92 -14.11 6.11
N VAL A 179 3.41 -14.87 7.09
CA VAL A 179 4.75 -14.67 7.69
C VAL A 179 5.82 -14.62 6.60
N GLY A 180 6.69 -13.61 6.66
CA GLY A 180 7.78 -13.36 5.71
C GLY A 180 7.33 -12.84 4.34
N LYS A 181 6.02 -12.69 4.08
CA LYS A 181 5.52 -12.21 2.79
C LYS A 181 5.24 -10.70 2.83
N PRO A 182 5.51 -9.97 1.74
CA PRO A 182 5.12 -8.57 1.62
C PRO A 182 3.59 -8.44 1.55
N ILE A 183 3.04 -7.57 2.40
CA ILE A 183 1.63 -7.23 2.46
C ILE A 183 1.47 -5.73 2.23
N THR A 184 0.58 -5.35 1.32
CA THR A 184 0.31 -3.93 1.01
C THR A 184 -0.66 -3.30 2.01
N SER A 185 -0.57 -1.98 2.18
CA SER A 185 -1.53 -1.19 2.96
C SER A 185 -2.97 -1.35 2.46
N GLU A 186 -3.15 -1.55 1.15
CA GLU A 186 -4.45 -1.84 0.54
C GLU A 186 -5.04 -3.17 1.02
N GLU A 187 -4.23 -4.23 1.12
CA GLU A 187 -4.67 -5.52 1.66
C GLU A 187 -5.05 -5.40 3.14
N LEU A 188 -4.26 -4.68 3.94
CA LEU A 188 -4.55 -4.46 5.36
C LEU A 188 -5.84 -3.65 5.56
N ARG A 189 -6.01 -2.57 4.81
CA ARG A 189 -7.24 -1.77 4.81
C ARG A 189 -8.45 -2.60 4.41
N TYR A 190 -8.30 -3.47 3.40
CA TYR A 190 -9.37 -4.36 2.97
C TYR A 190 -9.76 -5.37 4.06
N VAL A 191 -8.78 -6.01 4.71
CA VAL A 191 -8.98 -6.98 5.81
C VAL A 191 -9.67 -6.32 6.99
N ALA A 192 -9.31 -5.08 7.30
CA ALA A 192 -9.93 -4.27 8.34
C ALA A 192 -11.38 -3.84 8.01
N GLY A 193 -11.91 -4.18 6.83
CA GLY A 193 -13.26 -3.78 6.43
C GLY A 193 -13.35 -2.37 5.86
N ASN A 194 -12.23 -1.78 5.41
CA ASN A 194 -12.10 -0.42 4.92
C ASN A 194 -12.37 0.68 5.96
N VAL A 195 -12.20 0.39 7.25
CA VAL A 195 -12.28 1.39 8.33
C VAL A 195 -10.95 2.13 8.45
N SER A 196 -10.98 3.43 8.74
CA SER A 196 -9.77 4.28 8.80
C SER A 196 -8.78 3.90 9.91
N GLU A 197 -9.24 3.22 10.96
CA GLU A 197 -8.39 2.80 12.08
C GLU A 197 -7.36 1.72 11.70
N TRP A 198 -7.44 1.10 10.52
CA TRP A 198 -6.57 -0.02 10.13
C TRP A 198 -5.09 0.31 10.30
N ALA A 199 -4.68 1.54 9.95
CA ALA A 199 -3.28 1.97 9.99
C ALA A 199 -2.79 2.06 11.45
N ARG A 200 -3.60 2.67 12.32
CA ARG A 200 -3.35 2.74 13.76
C ARG A 200 -3.30 1.35 14.40
N ARG A 201 -4.29 0.49 14.12
CA ARG A 201 -4.33 -0.89 14.64
C ARG A 201 -3.16 -1.75 14.15
N THR A 202 -2.68 -1.52 12.94
CA THR A 202 -1.47 -2.16 12.41
C THR A 202 -0.23 -1.71 13.19
N ARG A 203 -0.14 -0.42 13.54
CA ARG A 203 0.97 0.11 14.35
C ARG A 203 0.95 -0.45 15.77
N GLU A 204 -0.21 -0.51 16.42
CA GLU A 204 -0.38 -1.11 17.76
C GLU A 204 0.17 -2.55 17.83
N LEU A 205 -0.02 -3.35 16.77
CA LEU A 205 0.53 -4.70 16.71
C LEU A 205 2.05 -4.70 16.93
N ARG A 206 2.76 -3.72 16.36
CA ARG A 206 4.20 -3.54 16.53
C ARG A 206 4.56 -2.88 17.86
N THR A 207 3.94 -1.75 18.18
CA THR A 207 4.41 -0.88 19.27
C THR A 207 3.91 -1.30 20.65
N GLU A 208 2.71 -1.88 20.74
CA GLU A 208 2.05 -2.22 22.01
C GLU A 208 1.99 -3.73 22.22
N ASP A 209 1.59 -4.48 21.19
CA ASP A 209 1.46 -5.92 21.30
C ASP A 209 2.80 -6.65 21.05
N GLY A 210 3.82 -5.99 20.52
CA GLY A 210 5.17 -6.56 20.35
C GLY A 210 5.28 -7.61 19.23
N TRP A 211 4.45 -7.54 18.20
CA TRP A 211 4.61 -8.34 17.00
C TRP A 211 5.70 -7.73 16.09
N PRO A 212 6.59 -8.55 15.50
CA PRO A 212 7.67 -8.06 14.65
C PRO A 212 7.17 -7.74 13.24
N VAL A 213 6.28 -6.74 13.13
CA VAL A 213 5.77 -6.21 11.87
C VAL A 213 6.71 -5.10 11.38
N VAL A 214 7.52 -5.40 10.37
CA VAL A 214 8.50 -4.47 9.80
C VAL A 214 7.89 -3.68 8.65
N THR A 215 8.26 -2.41 8.57
CA THR A 215 7.95 -1.50 7.46
C THR A 215 9.23 -0.81 7.00
N ARG A 216 9.13 -0.06 5.89
CA ARG A 216 10.19 0.84 5.44
C ARG A 216 10.72 1.76 6.53
N THR A 217 9.81 2.41 7.26
CA THR A 217 10.14 3.37 8.32
C THR A 217 10.61 2.72 9.62
N SER A 218 10.24 1.45 9.83
CA SER A 218 10.41 0.77 11.11
C SER A 218 11.43 -0.38 11.09
N GLY A 219 12.07 -0.72 9.99
CA GLY A 219 13.17 -1.69 10.12
C GLY A 219 13.93 -1.99 8.85
N ASP A 220 13.23 -2.04 7.71
CA ASP A 220 13.88 -2.35 6.44
C ASP A 220 13.64 -1.25 5.41
N PRO A 221 14.57 -0.27 5.30
CA PRO A 221 14.54 0.77 4.28
C PRO A 221 14.50 0.28 2.83
N SER A 222 14.77 -1.00 2.55
CA SER A 222 14.63 -1.57 1.21
C SER A 222 13.18 -1.87 0.84
N LEU A 223 12.27 -2.00 1.82
CA LEU A 223 10.86 -2.26 1.58
C LEU A 223 10.18 -1.08 0.86
N PRO A 224 9.27 -1.35 -0.10
CA PRO A 224 8.47 -0.30 -0.71
C PRO A 224 7.60 0.42 0.33
N VAL A 225 7.33 1.71 0.09
CA VAL A 225 6.43 2.51 0.94
C VAL A 225 5.05 1.84 0.99
N GLY A 226 4.48 1.70 2.20
CA GLY A 226 3.17 1.06 2.37
C GLY A 226 3.17 -0.47 2.27
N VAL A 227 4.34 -1.10 2.29
CA VAL A 227 4.50 -2.55 2.44
C VAL A 227 4.90 -2.89 3.88
N TYR A 228 4.32 -3.98 4.38
CA TYR A 228 4.46 -4.50 5.72
C TYR A 228 4.84 -5.99 5.64
N VAL A 229 5.71 -6.45 6.54
CA VAL A 229 6.11 -7.85 6.63
C VAL A 229 6.07 -8.29 8.08
N LEU A 230 5.37 -9.37 8.41
CA LEU A 230 5.53 -10.03 9.70
C LEU A 230 6.76 -10.93 9.64
N MET A 231 7.80 -10.63 10.42
CA MET A 231 9.07 -11.36 10.34
C MET A 231 8.96 -12.78 10.86
N ARG A 232 8.25 -12.96 11.98
CA ARG A 232 8.05 -14.24 12.67
C ARG A 232 6.66 -14.28 13.29
N ASP A 233 6.10 -15.49 13.36
CA ASP A 233 4.88 -15.73 14.14
C ASP A 233 5.22 -15.90 15.63
N GLU A 234 5.83 -14.87 16.20
CA GLU A 234 6.28 -14.86 17.58
C GLU A 234 6.09 -13.45 18.16
N GLN A 235 5.44 -13.39 19.32
CA GLN A 235 5.14 -12.14 20.00
C GLN A 235 6.22 -11.87 21.06
N ALA A 236 6.77 -10.66 21.08
CA ALA A 236 7.77 -10.26 22.07
C ALA A 236 7.25 -10.44 23.52
N PRO A 237 8.13 -10.78 24.48
CA PRO A 237 7.78 -10.82 25.91
C PRO A 237 7.19 -9.49 26.38
N ALA A 238 6.26 -9.53 27.34
CA ALA A 238 5.53 -8.33 27.78
C ALA A 238 6.42 -7.16 28.25
N HIS A 239 7.61 -7.46 28.77
CA HIS A 239 8.56 -6.46 29.27
C HIS A 239 9.38 -5.77 28.18
N ASP A 240 9.49 -6.37 26.99
CA ASP A 240 10.18 -5.79 25.83
C ASP A 240 9.21 -4.99 24.93
N ARG A 241 7.91 -5.02 25.25
CA ARG A 241 6.89 -4.24 24.54
C ARG A 241 7.00 -2.77 24.93
N HIS A 242 6.58 -1.87 24.03
CA HIS A 242 6.46 -0.42 24.26
C HIS A 242 7.75 0.41 24.17
N ILE A 243 8.69 0.06 23.29
CA ILE A 243 9.77 1.01 22.91
C ILE A 243 9.18 2.05 21.96
N PRO A 244 9.20 3.37 22.29
CA PRO A 244 8.74 4.40 21.38
C PRO A 244 9.50 4.36 20.05
N GLU A 245 8.79 4.48 18.94
CA GLU A 245 9.38 4.33 17.60
C GLU A 245 10.51 5.34 17.33
N ILE A 246 10.37 6.57 17.83
CA ILE A 246 11.39 7.62 17.70
C ILE A 246 12.70 7.19 18.35
N VAL A 247 12.63 6.59 19.55
CA VAL A 247 13.79 6.09 20.30
C VAL A 247 14.37 4.88 19.58
N ARG A 248 13.51 3.95 19.13
CA ARG A 248 13.94 2.77 18.38
C ARG A 248 14.72 3.16 17.12
N ARG A 249 14.24 4.17 16.38
CA ARG A 249 14.91 4.69 15.18
C ARG A 249 16.21 5.40 15.52
N GLU A 250 16.25 6.17 16.60
CA GLU A 250 17.47 6.82 17.08
C GLU A 250 18.56 5.78 17.38
N VAL A 251 18.21 4.71 18.11
CA VAL A 251 19.09 3.58 18.42
C VAL A 251 19.57 2.89 17.15
N MET A 252 18.66 2.55 16.23
CA MET A 252 19.02 1.92 14.96
C MET A 252 19.95 2.78 14.11
N ARG A 253 19.74 4.10 14.05
CA ARG A 253 20.63 5.02 13.34
C ARG A 253 22.01 5.11 14.02
N ARG A 254 22.05 5.24 15.35
CA ARG A 254 23.31 5.25 16.12
C ARG A 254 24.12 3.99 15.84
N ASP A 255 23.45 2.85 15.80
CA ASP A 255 24.07 1.54 15.61
C ASP A 255 24.32 1.20 14.13
N ASN A 256 24.25 2.22 13.25
CA ASN A 256 24.45 2.12 11.81
C ASN A 256 23.60 1.01 11.15
N TRP A 257 22.37 0.84 11.64
CA TRP A 257 21.43 -0.17 11.17
C TRP A 257 22.07 -1.57 11.13
N SER A 258 22.79 -1.92 12.20
CA SER A 258 23.50 -3.19 12.30
C SER A 258 23.52 -3.74 13.72
N CYS A 259 23.64 -5.07 13.85
CA CYS A 259 23.76 -5.72 15.15
C CYS A 259 25.09 -5.35 15.83
N ARG A 260 25.01 -4.83 17.05
CA ARG A 260 26.16 -4.42 17.88
C ARG A 260 26.79 -5.53 18.69
N TRP A 261 26.29 -6.77 18.59
CA TRP A 261 26.93 -7.92 19.23
C TRP A 261 28.35 -8.08 18.71
N LYS A 262 29.29 -8.33 19.61
CA LYS A 262 30.72 -8.38 19.30
C LYS A 262 31.02 -9.41 18.21
N GLY A 263 31.56 -8.94 17.09
CA GLY A 263 31.91 -9.79 15.94
C GLY A 263 30.73 -10.21 15.06
N CYS A 264 29.51 -9.69 15.28
CA CYS A 264 28.36 -9.97 14.43
C CYS A 264 28.25 -8.99 13.26
N GLY A 265 27.96 -7.71 13.53
CA GLY A 265 27.79 -6.69 12.50
C GLY A 265 26.67 -6.95 11.49
N TRP A 266 25.70 -7.82 11.80
CA TRP A 266 24.60 -8.16 10.88
C TRP A 266 23.88 -6.90 10.42
N PRO A 267 23.81 -6.62 9.10
CA PRO A 267 23.21 -5.39 8.59
C PRO A 267 21.69 -5.47 8.62
N HIS A 268 21.03 -4.32 8.47
CA HIS A 268 19.60 -4.27 8.16
C HIS A 268 19.29 -4.87 6.79
N GLY A 269 18.02 -5.19 6.58
CA GLY A 269 17.51 -5.83 5.37
C GLY A 269 17.19 -7.30 5.60
N PHE A 270 16.58 -7.91 4.57
CA PHE A 270 16.08 -9.28 4.62
C PHE A 270 16.67 -10.13 3.49
N PRO A 271 17.85 -10.73 3.67
CA PRO A 271 18.38 -11.69 2.71
C PRO A 271 17.44 -12.90 2.61
N GLU A 272 17.11 -13.35 1.39
CA GLU A 272 16.23 -14.52 1.18
C GLU A 272 16.76 -15.80 1.86
N THR A 273 18.06 -15.88 2.11
CA THR A 273 18.73 -17.03 2.72
C THR A 273 18.88 -16.94 4.23
N ASP A 274 18.55 -15.80 4.85
CA ASP A 274 18.79 -15.56 6.26
C ASP A 274 17.72 -14.64 6.87
N HIS A 275 16.86 -15.22 7.69
CA HIS A 275 15.67 -14.56 8.22
C HIS A 275 15.99 -13.72 9.48
N ARG A 276 17.25 -13.32 9.65
CA ARG A 276 17.65 -12.42 10.73
C ARG A 276 17.12 -11.02 10.49
N TYR A 277 16.60 -10.40 11.53
CA TYR A 277 16.18 -8.99 11.54
C TYR A 277 16.65 -8.30 12.80
N LEU A 278 16.62 -6.96 12.79
CA LEU A 278 17.12 -6.13 13.87
C LEU A 278 16.01 -5.75 14.85
N GLU A 279 16.34 -5.83 16.13
CA GLU A 279 15.49 -5.50 17.28
C GLU A 279 16.25 -4.58 18.22
N ALA A 280 15.52 -3.72 18.94
CA ALA A 280 16.10 -2.92 20.01
C ALA A 280 15.98 -3.69 21.33
N HIS A 281 17.11 -3.84 22.02
CA HIS A 281 17.24 -4.56 23.28
C HIS A 281 17.56 -3.61 24.43
N HIS A 282 16.94 -3.80 25.60
CA HIS A 282 17.28 -3.05 26.80
C HIS A 282 18.59 -3.54 27.42
N ILE A 283 19.59 -2.65 27.51
CA ILE A 283 20.87 -2.92 28.19
C ILE A 283 20.63 -3.20 29.67
N LYS A 284 19.95 -2.27 30.35
CA LYS A 284 19.33 -2.52 31.65
C LYS A 284 17.90 -2.95 31.40
N GLN A 285 17.63 -4.22 31.69
CA GLN A 285 16.31 -4.85 31.52
C GLN A 285 15.17 -4.02 32.11
N HIS A 286 14.06 -3.92 31.38
CA HIS A 286 12.90 -3.14 31.79
C HIS A 286 12.27 -3.67 33.10
N ALA A 287 12.33 -4.98 33.32
CA ALA A 287 11.91 -5.62 34.59
C ALA A 287 12.67 -5.10 35.83
N HIS A 288 13.83 -4.44 35.63
CA HIS A 288 14.63 -3.81 36.67
C HIS A 288 14.64 -2.27 36.58
N GLY A 289 13.62 -1.68 35.95
CA GLY A 289 13.47 -0.23 35.80
C GLY A 289 14.37 0.39 34.74
N GLY A 290 14.68 -0.36 33.68
CA GLY A 290 15.32 0.16 32.48
C GLY A 290 14.45 1.18 31.75
N ALA A 291 15.01 2.34 31.38
CA ALA A 291 14.27 3.36 30.66
C ALA A 291 14.21 3.03 29.15
N ASN A 292 13.15 3.49 28.47
CA ASN A 292 13.05 3.49 27.00
C ASN A 292 13.81 4.69 26.41
N THR A 293 15.12 4.74 26.62
CA THR A 293 16.00 5.81 26.12
C THR A 293 17.06 5.23 25.20
N ALA A 294 17.57 6.03 24.27
CA ALA A 294 18.59 5.57 23.33
C ALA A 294 19.83 5.02 24.05
N ASP A 295 20.24 5.66 25.14
CA ASP A 295 21.38 5.23 25.96
C ASP A 295 21.20 3.87 26.65
N ASN A 296 19.95 3.44 26.88
CA ASN A 296 19.64 2.16 27.53
C ASN A 296 19.22 1.09 26.52
N LEU A 297 19.31 1.37 25.23
CA LEU A 297 18.90 0.46 24.17
C LEU A 297 20.05 0.18 23.22
N VAL A 298 20.09 -1.02 22.66
CA VAL A 298 21.09 -1.44 21.67
C VAL A 298 20.43 -2.28 20.57
N THR A 299 20.91 -2.14 19.34
CA THR A 299 20.44 -2.91 18.20
C THR A 299 21.09 -4.29 18.17
N LEU A 300 20.29 -5.34 18.25
CA LEU A 300 20.72 -6.73 18.11
C LEU A 300 19.98 -7.39 16.95
N CYS A 301 20.57 -8.40 16.31
CA CYS A 301 19.77 -9.30 15.49
C CYS A 301 18.96 -10.23 16.41
N ASN A 302 17.82 -10.71 15.93
CA ASN A 302 16.94 -11.56 16.74
C ASN A 302 17.67 -12.79 17.35
N LEU A 303 18.70 -13.36 16.69
CA LEU A 303 19.46 -14.48 17.27
C LEU A 303 20.25 -14.06 18.51
N HIS A 304 20.93 -12.91 18.46
CA HIS A 304 21.66 -12.39 19.61
C HIS A 304 20.73 -11.79 20.66
N HIS A 305 19.56 -11.31 20.25
CA HIS A 305 18.49 -10.92 21.15
C HIS A 305 18.01 -12.10 21.99
N ASP A 306 17.65 -13.21 21.34
CA ASP A 306 17.26 -14.46 21.98
C ASP A 306 18.39 -15.03 22.85
N GLU A 307 19.64 -14.98 22.38
CA GLU A 307 20.83 -15.40 23.13
C GLU A 307 21.00 -14.60 24.43
N THR A 308 20.80 -13.28 24.36
CA THR A 308 20.90 -12.39 25.53
C THR A 308 19.83 -12.75 26.55
N HIS A 309 18.59 -12.97 26.12
CA HIS A 309 17.50 -13.40 27.00
C HIS A 309 17.72 -14.79 27.59
N ARG A 310 18.30 -15.71 26.82
CA ARG A 310 18.58 -17.09 27.24
C ARG A 310 19.73 -17.17 28.25
N THR A 311 20.76 -16.34 28.10
CA THR A 311 22.00 -16.42 28.90
C THR A 311 22.11 -15.35 29.98
N GLY A 312 21.40 -14.24 29.83
CA GLY A 312 21.56 -13.03 30.64
C GLY A 312 22.83 -12.22 30.33
N VAL A 313 23.58 -12.59 29.29
CA VAL A 313 24.84 -11.94 28.91
C VAL A 313 24.64 -11.06 27.69
N LEU A 314 25.02 -9.80 27.80
CA LEU A 314 25.03 -8.84 26.70
C LEU A 314 26.48 -8.51 26.31
N ASP A 315 27.01 -9.17 25.28
CA ASP A 315 28.39 -8.97 24.77
C ASP A 315 28.39 -8.08 23.52
N ILE A 316 28.31 -6.77 23.74
CA ILE A 316 28.23 -5.75 22.68
C ILE A 316 29.54 -4.98 22.55
N GLU A 317 29.79 -4.47 21.34
CA GLU A 317 30.79 -3.43 21.14
C GLU A 317 30.44 -2.16 21.94
N PRO A 318 31.43 -1.37 22.40
CA PRO A 318 31.17 -0.09 23.05
C PRO A 318 30.25 0.80 22.20
N LEU A 319 29.26 1.43 22.84
CA LEU A 319 28.34 2.38 22.21
C LEU A 319 28.98 3.75 22.02
#